data_AF-A0A838THP0-F1
#
_entry.id   AF-A0A838THP0-F1
#
_cell.length_a   1.000
_cell.length_b   1.000
_cell.length_c   1.000
_cell.angle_alpha   90.00
_cell.angle_beta   90.00
_cell.angle_gamma   90.00
#
_symmetry.space_group_name_H-M   'P 1'
#
loop_
_entity.id
_entity.type
_entity.pdbx_description
1 polymer ?
#
loop_
_entity_poly.entity_id
_entity_poly.type
_entity_poly.pdbx_seq_one_letter_code
_entity_poly.pdbx_strand_id
1 'polypeptide(L)'
;LGIDLGTDGVSLNDLGDGDSGPNNLQNFPRVATVTATGGNVAISGFLNSRPNTAYRIEFFANDVADPSGFGEGQTFLGSADVTTDGVGNNAFDVSFPFAGLVNVVTATATDPDGNTSEFSHAFGIKLQNISTRLNVLTGENVLIGGFIITGDLPKEVIVRAIGPSLGAAGLFGAMEDTVLELHEADGTVVTNDNWKDTQQAEIEATGLAPSDDLESAIVATLEPGAYTAIVSGKDNTTGIALVEAYDRDQTLGSILANISTRGFVDAGDNVMIGGFIVGPTDTGLADVLIRGIGPSLGAFGIANPLLDPLLELHDSNGATLTTNDNWKDTQQTEIEATGLPPTDDNESAILQTLAPGAYTAILRGVNDTTGVGLVEVYNLANTL
;
A
#
# COMPACT_ATOMS: atom_id res chain seq x y z
N LEU A 1 -18.21 6.03 8.54
CA LEU A 1 -19.21 4.94 8.39
C LEU A 1 -20.53 5.49 7.90
N GLY A 2 -20.99 5.05 6.72
CA GLY A 2 -22.28 5.48 6.15
C GLY A 2 -23.52 4.80 6.77
N ILE A 3 -23.36 3.59 7.32
CA ILE A 3 -24.35 2.85 8.11
C ILE A 3 -23.59 2.24 9.31
N ASP A 4 -24.13 2.43 10.51
CA ASP A 4 -23.60 1.88 11.76
C ASP A 4 -24.80 1.33 12.54
N LEU A 5 -24.86 0.00 12.70
CA LEU A 5 -26.02 -0.70 13.29
C LEU A 5 -26.00 -0.69 14.82
N GLY A 6 -24.83 -0.51 15.45
CA GLY A 6 -24.65 -0.58 16.91
C GLY A 6 -24.25 0.74 17.58
N THR A 7 -23.90 1.77 16.79
CA THR A 7 -23.23 3.02 17.23
C THR A 7 -21.90 2.78 17.95
N ASP A 8 -21.24 1.66 17.66
CA ASP A 8 -20.01 1.18 18.28
C ASP A 8 -18.89 0.94 17.27
N GLY A 9 -19.08 1.35 16.02
CA GLY A 9 -18.15 1.12 14.92
C GLY A 9 -18.65 0.01 14.01
N VAL A 10 -17.72 -0.67 13.33
CA VAL A 10 -18.07 -1.71 12.36
C VAL A 10 -18.48 -3.00 13.07
N SER A 11 -19.65 -3.53 12.72
CA SER A 11 -20.13 -4.85 13.11
C SER A 11 -19.54 -5.90 12.17
N LEU A 12 -18.41 -6.51 12.55
CA LEU A 12 -17.71 -7.50 11.71
C LEU A 12 -18.57 -8.73 11.41
N ASN A 13 -18.43 -9.25 10.18
CA ASN A 13 -19.12 -10.47 9.77
C ASN A 13 -18.78 -11.67 10.68
N ASP A 14 -19.80 -12.46 11.03
CA ASP A 14 -19.67 -13.74 11.73
C ASP A 14 -20.03 -14.94 10.83
N LEU A 15 -19.88 -16.18 11.32
CA LEU A 15 -20.23 -17.36 10.53
C LEU A 15 -21.74 -17.63 10.59
N GLY A 16 -22.42 -17.43 9.47
CA GLY A 16 -23.81 -17.81 9.27
C GLY A 16 -24.85 -16.80 9.77
N ASP A 17 -24.42 -15.64 10.30
CA ASP A 17 -25.27 -14.49 10.64
C ASP A 17 -26.37 -14.85 11.64
N GLY A 18 -25.89 -15.38 12.76
CA GLY A 18 -26.72 -15.84 13.88
C GLY A 18 -27.14 -14.72 14.85
N ASP A 19 -26.72 -13.49 14.56
CA ASP A 19 -26.82 -12.35 15.46
C ASP A 19 -28.23 -11.80 15.62
N SER A 20 -28.36 -10.98 16.66
CA SER A 20 -29.59 -10.27 17.00
C SER A 20 -29.26 -8.82 17.39
N GLY A 21 -30.10 -7.89 16.95
CA GLY A 21 -29.85 -6.46 17.14
C GLY A 21 -30.55 -5.64 16.06
N PRO A 22 -30.22 -4.35 15.93
CA PRO A 22 -30.64 -3.53 14.80
C PRO A 22 -30.25 -4.20 13.48
N ASN A 23 -31.23 -4.35 12.58
CA ASN A 23 -31.09 -5.12 11.33
C ASN A 23 -30.43 -6.50 11.51
N ASN A 24 -30.65 -7.15 12.66
CA ASN A 24 -30.03 -8.42 13.03
C ASN A 24 -28.49 -8.44 12.95
N LEU A 25 -27.82 -7.27 12.91
CA LEU A 25 -26.39 -7.17 12.62
C LEU A 25 -25.98 -7.91 11.34
N GLN A 26 -26.85 -7.84 10.33
CA GLN A 26 -26.70 -8.52 9.05
C GLN A 26 -25.28 -8.42 8.49
N ASN A 27 -24.70 -9.57 8.14
CA ASN A 27 -23.39 -9.63 7.49
C ASN A 27 -23.40 -8.88 6.16
N PHE A 28 -22.36 -8.10 5.90
CA PHE A 28 -22.14 -7.41 4.63
C PHE A 28 -21.43 -8.29 3.58
N PRO A 29 -21.58 -7.99 2.28
CA PRO A 29 -20.82 -8.67 1.22
C PRO A 29 -19.31 -8.41 1.33
N ARG A 30 -18.48 -9.33 0.84
CA ARG A 30 -17.04 -9.11 0.61
C ARG A 30 -16.78 -9.02 -0.89
N VAL A 31 -16.42 -7.83 -1.37
CA VAL A 31 -15.99 -7.61 -2.75
C VAL A 31 -14.58 -8.18 -2.93
N ALA A 32 -14.38 -8.96 -4.00
CA ALA A 32 -13.13 -9.65 -4.31
C ALA A 32 -12.43 -9.08 -5.54
N THR A 33 -13.18 -8.68 -6.56
CA THR A 33 -12.63 -7.99 -7.75
C THR A 33 -13.57 -6.90 -8.23
N VAL A 34 -12.98 -5.86 -8.81
CA VAL A 34 -13.69 -4.79 -9.52
C VAL A 34 -12.91 -4.48 -10.79
N THR A 35 -13.58 -4.61 -11.94
CA THR A 35 -13.00 -4.26 -13.25
C THR A 35 -13.89 -3.23 -13.92
N ALA A 36 -13.34 -2.04 -14.17
CA ALA A 36 -14.04 -0.94 -14.81
C ALA A 36 -13.47 -0.69 -16.21
N THR A 37 -14.10 -1.26 -17.24
CA THR A 37 -13.60 -1.18 -18.63
C THR A 37 -14.76 -1.00 -19.60
N GLY A 38 -14.59 -0.13 -20.60
CA GLY A 38 -15.54 -0.01 -21.72
C GLY A 38 -16.93 0.50 -21.34
N GLY A 39 -17.05 1.28 -20.25
CA GLY A 39 -18.34 1.80 -19.77
C GLY A 39 -19.16 0.77 -18.96
N ASN A 40 -18.50 -0.29 -18.49
CA ASN A 40 -19.07 -1.27 -17.58
C ASN A 40 -18.17 -1.41 -16.35
N VAL A 41 -18.81 -1.67 -15.21
CA VAL A 41 -18.15 -2.15 -14.00
C VAL A 41 -18.57 -3.60 -13.76
N ALA A 42 -17.61 -4.51 -13.69
CA ALA A 42 -17.80 -5.90 -13.30
C ALA A 42 -17.29 -6.08 -11.86
N ILE A 43 -18.08 -6.75 -11.02
CA ILE A 43 -17.79 -6.92 -9.60
C ILE A 43 -18.02 -8.38 -9.25
N SER A 44 -17.00 -9.02 -8.66
CA SER A 44 -17.14 -10.35 -8.08
C SER A 44 -16.88 -10.33 -6.58
N GLY A 45 -17.45 -11.30 -5.87
CA GLY A 45 -17.30 -11.38 -4.42
C GLY A 45 -18.13 -12.49 -3.79
N PHE A 46 -18.27 -12.40 -2.48
CA PHE A 46 -18.92 -13.43 -1.67
C PHE A 46 -19.84 -12.80 -0.62
N LEU A 47 -20.88 -13.53 -0.25
CA LEU A 47 -21.68 -13.27 0.94
C LEU A 47 -21.71 -14.53 1.80
N ASN A 48 -21.44 -14.40 3.09
CA ASN A 48 -21.77 -15.41 4.08
C ASN A 48 -22.85 -14.82 5.01
N SER A 49 -24.00 -15.47 5.10
CA SER A 49 -25.08 -15.07 6.01
C SER A 49 -26.01 -16.27 6.25
N ARG A 50 -27.27 -16.06 6.65
CA ARG A 50 -28.19 -17.15 7.00
C ARG A 50 -28.38 -18.12 5.82
N PRO A 51 -28.32 -19.45 6.03
CA PRO A 51 -28.48 -20.44 4.97
C PRO A 51 -29.79 -20.34 4.19
N ASN A 52 -29.76 -20.70 2.90
CA ASN A 52 -30.91 -20.76 2.00
C ASN A 52 -31.79 -19.50 1.99
N THR A 53 -31.18 -18.32 2.17
CA THR A 53 -31.88 -17.05 2.28
C THR A 53 -31.54 -16.16 1.09
N ALA A 54 -32.55 -15.49 0.55
CA ALA A 54 -32.36 -14.55 -0.56
C ALA A 54 -31.94 -13.19 0.00
N TYR A 55 -30.93 -12.57 -0.61
CA TYR A 55 -30.44 -11.24 -0.25
C TYR A 55 -30.39 -10.36 -1.47
N ARG A 56 -30.78 -9.10 -1.31
CA ARG A 56 -30.48 -8.05 -2.27
C ARG A 56 -29.13 -7.46 -1.92
N ILE A 57 -28.17 -7.56 -2.83
CA ILE A 57 -26.88 -6.88 -2.71
C ILE A 57 -26.94 -5.59 -3.53
N GLU A 58 -26.55 -4.47 -2.91
CA GLU A 58 -26.44 -3.17 -3.57
C GLU A 58 -24.98 -2.74 -3.61
N PHE A 59 -24.54 -2.20 -4.74
CA PHE A 59 -23.14 -1.83 -5.00
C PHE A 59 -23.01 -0.33 -5.25
N PHE A 60 -21.96 0.27 -4.70
CA PHE A 60 -21.73 1.70 -4.76
C PHE A 60 -20.27 2.00 -5.15
N ALA A 61 -20.07 3.01 -5.99
CA ALA A 61 -18.78 3.63 -6.23
C ALA A 61 -18.60 4.83 -5.31
N ASN A 62 -17.39 5.00 -4.81
CA ASN A 62 -16.95 6.10 -3.96
C ASN A 62 -15.64 6.68 -4.51
N ASP A 63 -15.45 7.98 -4.32
CA ASP A 63 -14.23 8.65 -4.76
C ASP A 63 -13.03 8.28 -3.87
N VAL A 64 -13.26 8.14 -2.56
CA VAL A 64 -12.28 7.80 -1.51
C VAL A 64 -12.92 6.82 -0.53
N ALA A 65 -12.13 5.91 0.06
CA ALA A 65 -12.59 5.04 1.14
C ALA A 65 -12.81 5.86 2.43
N ASP A 66 -13.81 5.53 3.24
CA ASP A 66 -13.97 6.13 4.58
C ASP A 66 -12.76 5.80 5.49
N PRO A 67 -12.38 6.66 6.45
CA PRO A 67 -11.22 6.41 7.32
C PRO A 67 -11.26 5.09 8.10
N SER A 68 -12.45 4.53 8.33
CA SER A 68 -12.61 3.23 8.97
C SER A 68 -12.18 2.04 8.09
N GLY A 69 -11.95 2.25 6.78
CA GLY A 69 -11.81 1.19 5.78
C GLY A 69 -13.14 0.62 5.28
N PHE A 70 -14.25 0.94 5.95
CA PHE A 70 -15.60 0.55 5.57
C PHE A 70 -16.35 1.76 5.03
N GLY A 71 -16.64 1.72 3.73
CA GLY A 71 -16.98 2.94 3.02
C GLY A 71 -18.45 3.35 3.13
N GLU A 72 -18.81 4.35 2.33
CA GLU A 72 -20.18 4.86 2.22
C GLU A 72 -20.80 4.41 0.89
N GLY A 73 -21.95 4.99 0.54
CA GLY A 73 -22.62 4.76 -0.74
C GLY A 73 -22.81 6.07 -1.51
N GLN A 74 -21.74 6.60 -2.12
CA GLN A 74 -21.79 7.88 -2.84
C GLN A 74 -22.55 7.77 -4.17
N THR A 75 -22.19 6.80 -5.02
CA THR A 75 -22.80 6.60 -6.34
C THR A 75 -23.31 5.18 -6.49
N PHE A 76 -24.62 4.99 -6.61
CA PHE A 76 -25.20 3.67 -6.84
C PHE A 76 -24.82 3.11 -8.22
N LEU A 77 -24.19 1.93 -8.24
CA LEU A 77 -23.78 1.23 -9.45
C LEU A 77 -24.88 0.28 -9.95
N GLY A 78 -25.53 -0.41 -9.02
CA GLY A 78 -26.51 -1.43 -9.33
C GLY A 78 -26.75 -2.39 -8.17
N SER A 79 -27.52 -3.43 -8.44
CA SER A 79 -27.90 -4.42 -7.44
C SER A 79 -28.09 -5.79 -8.04
N ALA A 80 -27.92 -6.83 -7.24
CA ALA A 80 -28.21 -8.20 -7.62
C ALA A 80 -28.90 -8.95 -6.47
N ASP A 81 -29.84 -9.82 -6.82
CA ASP A 81 -30.45 -10.73 -5.86
C ASP A 81 -29.66 -12.04 -5.88
N VAL A 82 -29.17 -12.45 -4.70
CA VAL A 82 -28.42 -13.69 -4.50
C VAL A 82 -29.14 -14.60 -3.52
N THR A 83 -28.80 -15.89 -3.51
CA THR A 83 -29.32 -16.81 -2.50
C THR A 83 -28.18 -17.62 -1.93
N THR A 84 -28.04 -17.59 -0.60
CA THR A 84 -27.04 -18.39 0.11
C THR A 84 -27.36 -19.87 0.00
N ASP A 85 -26.33 -20.72 0.01
CA ASP A 85 -26.46 -22.16 -0.02
C ASP A 85 -26.87 -22.73 1.36
N GLY A 86 -26.85 -24.06 1.47
CA GLY A 86 -27.21 -24.78 2.69
C GLY A 86 -26.29 -24.53 3.90
N VAL A 87 -25.15 -23.87 3.70
CA VAL A 87 -24.21 -23.48 4.76
C VAL A 87 -24.02 -21.97 4.85
N GLY A 88 -24.84 -21.18 4.15
CA GLY A 88 -24.85 -19.73 4.26
C GLY A 88 -23.99 -18.98 3.26
N ASN A 89 -23.37 -19.66 2.29
CA ASN A 89 -22.45 -19.02 1.34
C ASN A 89 -23.11 -18.70 0.00
N ASN A 90 -22.72 -17.58 -0.60
CA ASN A 90 -22.95 -17.30 -2.01
C ASN A 90 -21.71 -16.64 -2.62
N ALA A 91 -21.40 -16.98 -3.87
CA ALA A 91 -20.46 -16.23 -4.70
C ALA A 91 -21.26 -15.50 -5.78
N PHE A 92 -20.98 -14.22 -5.97
CA PHE A 92 -21.62 -13.39 -6.98
C PHE A 92 -20.59 -12.87 -8.00
N ASP A 93 -21.07 -12.70 -9.23
CA ASP A 93 -20.34 -12.09 -10.34
C ASP A 93 -21.36 -11.29 -11.15
N VAL A 94 -21.24 -9.96 -11.11
CA VAL A 94 -22.25 -9.02 -11.61
C VAL A 94 -21.58 -7.98 -12.51
N SER A 95 -22.33 -7.44 -13.47
CA SER A 95 -21.85 -6.33 -14.28
C SER A 95 -22.94 -5.28 -14.49
N PHE A 96 -22.56 -4.02 -14.33
CA PHE A 96 -23.44 -2.87 -14.48
C PHE A 96 -22.88 -1.90 -15.54
N PRO A 97 -23.73 -1.33 -16.41
CA PRO A 97 -23.32 -0.20 -17.24
C PRO A 97 -22.99 1.00 -16.35
N PHE A 98 -21.74 1.47 -16.41
CA PHE A 98 -21.27 2.62 -15.65
C PHE A 98 -20.12 3.32 -16.39
N ALA A 99 -20.31 4.61 -16.69
CA ALA A 99 -19.36 5.41 -17.48
C ALA A 99 -18.50 6.36 -16.64
N GLY A 100 -18.61 6.30 -15.31
CA GLY A 100 -17.81 7.10 -14.38
C GLY A 100 -16.52 6.41 -13.95
N LEU A 101 -15.71 7.13 -13.18
CA LEU A 101 -14.56 6.54 -12.48
C LEU A 101 -15.04 5.67 -11.32
N VAL A 102 -14.35 4.55 -11.11
CA VAL A 102 -14.59 3.64 -10.00
C VAL A 102 -13.28 3.49 -9.24
N ASN A 103 -13.09 4.33 -8.23
CA ASN A 103 -11.89 4.32 -7.40
C ASN A 103 -12.03 3.29 -6.28
N VAL A 104 -13.18 3.33 -5.61
CA VAL A 104 -13.53 2.47 -4.49
C VAL A 104 -14.94 1.92 -4.70
N VAL A 105 -15.14 0.64 -4.39
CA VAL A 105 -16.45 -0.03 -4.39
C VAL A 105 -16.77 -0.52 -3.00
N THR A 106 -18.01 -0.28 -2.58
CA THR A 106 -18.61 -0.87 -1.38
C THR A 106 -19.92 -1.56 -1.75
N ALA A 107 -20.40 -2.41 -0.85
CA ALA A 107 -21.68 -3.08 -1.03
C ALA A 107 -22.44 -3.23 0.30
N THR A 108 -23.75 -3.38 0.22
CA THR A 108 -24.62 -3.77 1.35
C THR A 108 -25.39 -5.04 1.00
N ALA A 109 -25.85 -5.78 2.01
CA ALA A 109 -26.77 -6.90 1.84
C ALA A 109 -28.05 -6.62 2.64
N THR A 110 -29.21 -6.78 1.98
CA THR A 110 -30.52 -6.65 2.62
C THR A 110 -31.28 -7.98 2.54
N ASP A 111 -31.75 -8.46 3.69
CA ASP A 111 -32.54 -9.69 3.81
C ASP A 111 -34.01 -9.48 3.35
N PRO A 112 -34.83 -10.55 3.24
CA PRO A 112 -36.23 -10.44 2.81
C PRO A 112 -37.13 -9.67 3.77
N ASP A 113 -36.72 -9.52 5.03
CA ASP A 113 -37.44 -8.79 6.08
C ASP A 113 -37.03 -7.30 6.10
N GLY A 114 -36.09 -6.90 5.23
CA GLY A 114 -35.61 -5.52 5.08
C GLY A 114 -34.45 -5.15 5.99
N ASN A 115 -33.85 -6.12 6.69
CA ASN A 115 -32.67 -5.90 7.52
C ASN A 115 -31.46 -5.72 6.61
N THR A 116 -30.82 -4.55 6.66
CA THR A 116 -29.66 -4.21 5.82
C THR A 116 -28.39 -4.18 6.65
N SER A 117 -27.32 -4.75 6.11
CA SER A 117 -25.97 -4.70 6.67
C SER A 117 -25.43 -3.26 6.75
N GLU A 118 -24.35 -3.09 7.48
CA GLU A 118 -23.44 -1.97 7.24
C GLU A 118 -22.82 -2.05 5.84
N PHE A 119 -22.09 -1.01 5.42
CA PHE A 119 -21.33 -1.10 4.18
C PHE A 119 -20.18 -2.10 4.32
N SER A 120 -19.88 -2.81 3.24
CA SER A 120 -18.70 -3.65 3.16
C SER A 120 -17.43 -2.84 3.29
N HIS A 121 -16.33 -3.55 3.54
CA HIS A 121 -15.00 -3.01 3.34
C HIS A 121 -14.90 -2.38 1.93
N ALA A 122 -14.24 -1.23 1.87
CA ALA A 122 -13.92 -0.54 0.63
C ALA A 122 -12.96 -1.37 -0.22
N PHE A 123 -13.39 -1.78 -1.40
CA PHE A 123 -12.52 -2.41 -2.39
C PHE A 123 -12.03 -1.35 -3.38
N GLY A 124 -10.72 -1.09 -3.41
CA GLY A 124 -10.12 -0.13 -4.33
C GLY A 124 -8.74 -0.58 -4.77
N ILE A 125 -8.11 0.24 -5.61
CA ILE A 125 -6.72 0.04 -6.00
C ILE A 125 -5.83 0.32 -4.79
N LYS A 126 -4.76 -0.46 -4.64
CA LYS A 126 -3.83 -0.46 -3.51
C LYS A 126 -2.38 -0.45 -4.03
N LEU A 127 -1.46 0.07 -3.23
CA LEU A 127 -0.03 -0.21 -3.43
C LEU A 127 0.24 -1.60 -2.86
N GLN A 128 0.74 -2.52 -3.69
CA GLN A 128 0.94 -3.91 -3.27
C GLN A 128 2.31 -4.13 -2.61
N ASN A 129 3.28 -3.27 -2.88
CA ASN A 129 4.61 -3.30 -2.29
C ASN A 129 5.32 -1.95 -2.44
N ILE A 130 6.38 -1.77 -1.65
CA ILE A 130 7.52 -0.92 -2.02
C ILE A 130 8.73 -1.83 -2.18
N SER A 131 9.67 -1.38 -2.97
CA SER A 131 11.06 -1.75 -2.84
C SER A 131 11.93 -0.51 -3.00
N THR A 132 12.93 -0.29 -2.14
CA THR A 132 13.86 0.82 -2.35
C THR A 132 15.30 0.34 -2.32
N ARG A 133 16.04 0.66 -3.37
CA ARG A 133 17.48 0.40 -3.50
C ARG A 133 18.25 1.71 -3.33
N LEU A 134 19.25 1.69 -2.46
CA LEU A 134 20.26 2.75 -2.36
C LEU A 134 21.55 2.24 -1.70
N ASN A 135 22.59 3.07 -1.71
CA ASN A 135 23.82 2.82 -0.98
C ASN A 135 23.61 3.09 0.52
N VAL A 136 23.55 2.03 1.32
CA VAL A 136 23.35 2.09 2.77
C VAL A 136 24.66 2.43 3.44
N LEU A 137 24.65 3.54 4.19
CA LEU A 137 25.80 4.00 4.97
C LEU A 137 25.56 3.75 6.47
N THR A 138 26.28 4.46 7.33
CA THR A 138 26.18 4.34 8.80
C THR A 138 25.53 5.57 9.42
N GLY A 139 25.13 5.46 10.70
CA GLY A 139 24.61 6.58 11.48
C GLY A 139 23.30 7.12 10.91
N GLU A 140 23.23 8.44 10.67
CA GLU A 140 22.03 9.09 10.12
C GLU A 140 21.74 8.73 8.65
N ASN A 141 22.68 8.07 7.97
CA ASN A 141 22.61 7.72 6.55
C ASN A 141 22.30 6.22 6.30
N VAL A 142 21.85 5.50 7.34
CA VAL A 142 21.24 4.17 7.14
C VAL A 142 19.99 4.30 6.27
N LEU A 143 19.61 3.20 5.62
CA LEU A 143 18.36 3.14 4.88
C LEU A 143 17.22 2.97 5.88
N ILE A 144 16.21 3.83 5.75
CA ILE A 144 14.98 3.72 6.52
C ILE A 144 13.77 3.65 5.60
N GLY A 145 13.12 2.50 5.54
CA GLY A 145 11.82 2.32 4.88
C GLY A 145 10.69 2.53 5.88
N GLY A 146 9.78 3.45 5.64
CA GLY A 146 8.60 3.66 6.49
C GLY A 146 7.32 3.30 5.74
N PHE A 147 6.41 2.54 6.36
CA PHE A 147 5.13 2.18 5.76
C PHE A 147 3.99 2.32 6.77
N ILE A 148 2.77 2.58 6.29
CA ILE A 148 1.57 2.59 7.13
C ILE A 148 0.64 1.47 6.68
N ILE A 149 0.14 0.75 7.68
CA ILE A 149 -0.97 -0.17 7.55
C ILE A 149 -2.23 0.58 7.95
N THR A 150 -3.19 0.72 7.04
CA THR A 150 -4.53 1.25 7.34
C THR A 150 -5.56 0.12 7.32
N GLY A 151 -6.76 0.38 7.84
CA GLY A 151 -7.80 -0.62 8.08
C GLY A 151 -8.01 -0.89 9.56
N ASP A 152 -8.72 -1.96 9.88
CA ASP A 152 -9.13 -2.35 11.23
C ASP A 152 -8.66 -3.76 11.63
N LEU A 153 -8.02 -4.48 10.71
CA LEU A 153 -7.52 -5.83 10.94
C LEU A 153 -5.98 -5.88 10.97
N PRO A 154 -5.39 -6.76 11.78
CA PRO A 154 -3.97 -7.05 11.69
C PRO A 154 -3.61 -7.58 10.30
N LYS A 155 -2.42 -7.22 9.82
CA LYS A 155 -1.92 -7.52 8.49
C LYS A 155 -0.65 -8.33 8.59
N GLU A 156 -0.63 -9.51 7.97
CA GLU A 156 0.61 -10.24 7.78
C GLU A 156 1.45 -9.56 6.69
N VAL A 157 2.70 -9.22 7.03
CA VAL A 157 3.67 -8.64 6.11
C VAL A 157 4.98 -9.40 6.17
N ILE A 158 5.75 -9.32 5.09
CA ILE A 158 7.18 -9.65 5.11
C ILE A 158 7.98 -8.41 4.74
N VAL A 159 8.96 -8.09 5.58
CA VAL A 159 9.97 -7.06 5.32
C VAL A 159 11.30 -7.76 5.07
N ARG A 160 12.02 -7.39 4.00
CA ARG A 160 13.30 -7.99 3.63
C ARG A 160 14.35 -6.92 3.41
N ALA A 161 15.60 -7.24 3.75
CA ALA A 161 16.77 -6.52 3.28
C ALA A 161 17.62 -7.46 2.43
N ILE A 162 17.81 -7.10 1.17
CA ILE A 162 18.52 -7.88 0.16
C ILE A 162 19.84 -7.18 -0.14
N GLY A 163 20.95 -7.89 0.04
CA GLY A 163 22.31 -7.39 -0.18
C GLY A 163 23.09 -8.34 -1.08
N PRO A 164 23.60 -9.47 -0.56
CA PRO A 164 24.41 -10.42 -1.33
C PRO A 164 23.78 -10.89 -2.65
N SER A 165 22.46 -11.10 -2.68
CA SER A 165 21.76 -11.52 -3.90
C SER A 165 21.79 -10.45 -5.00
N LEU A 166 21.93 -9.16 -4.66
CA LEU A 166 22.15 -8.11 -5.65
C LEU A 166 23.53 -8.27 -6.32
N GLY A 167 24.55 -8.62 -5.54
CA GLY A 167 25.88 -8.93 -6.06
C GLY A 167 25.86 -10.14 -7.00
N ALA A 168 25.12 -11.18 -6.62
CA ALA A 168 24.89 -12.35 -7.47
C ALA A 168 24.12 -12.01 -8.76
N ALA A 169 23.23 -11.01 -8.72
CA ALA A 169 22.53 -10.46 -9.88
C ALA A 169 23.39 -9.52 -10.75
N GLY A 170 24.67 -9.32 -10.40
CA GLY A 170 25.63 -8.53 -11.17
C GLY A 170 25.74 -7.07 -10.74
N LEU A 171 25.11 -6.67 -9.63
CA LEU A 171 25.26 -5.33 -9.09
C LEU A 171 26.59 -5.20 -8.33
N PHE A 172 27.46 -4.31 -8.79
CA PHE A 172 28.72 -4.03 -8.09
C PHE A 172 28.47 -3.21 -6.83
N GLY A 173 29.19 -3.50 -5.75
CA GLY A 173 29.10 -2.76 -4.48
C GLY A 173 27.89 -3.14 -3.61
N ALA A 174 27.26 -4.29 -3.87
CA ALA A 174 26.22 -4.85 -3.01
C ALA A 174 26.74 -5.09 -1.59
N MET A 175 25.88 -4.85 -0.60
CA MET A 175 26.16 -5.14 0.81
C MET A 175 26.35 -6.65 1.00
N GLU A 176 27.40 -7.03 1.75
CA GLU A 176 27.76 -8.45 1.94
C GLU A 176 26.98 -9.13 3.07
N ASP A 177 26.40 -8.37 3.99
CA ASP A 177 25.68 -8.89 5.15
C ASP A 177 24.73 -7.80 5.70
N THR A 178 23.43 -8.10 5.71
CA THR A 178 22.37 -7.11 6.02
C THR A 178 21.75 -7.37 7.38
N VAL A 179 21.55 -6.31 8.16
CA VAL A 179 20.76 -6.32 9.40
C VAL A 179 19.48 -5.52 9.20
N LEU A 180 18.35 -6.10 9.58
CA LEU A 180 17.02 -5.48 9.52
C LEU A 180 16.46 -5.30 10.94
N GLU A 181 15.98 -4.09 11.22
CA GLU A 181 15.15 -3.80 12.39
C GLU A 181 13.77 -3.32 11.95
N LEU A 182 12.71 -3.86 12.54
CA LEU A 182 11.34 -3.39 12.39
C LEU A 182 10.89 -2.75 13.70
N HIS A 183 10.52 -1.47 13.62
CA HIS A 183 10.09 -0.65 14.74
C HIS A 183 8.59 -0.40 14.65
N GLU A 184 7.91 -0.59 15.77
CA GLU A 184 6.48 -0.36 15.94
C GLU A 184 6.20 0.92 16.74
N ALA A 185 4.98 1.46 16.63
CA ALA A 185 4.59 2.71 17.29
C ALA A 185 4.64 2.65 18.83
N ASP A 186 4.55 1.46 19.42
CA ASP A 186 4.64 1.25 20.87
C ASP A 186 6.10 1.18 21.39
N GLY A 187 7.08 1.27 20.48
CA GLY A 187 8.51 1.17 20.78
C GLY A 187 9.07 -0.25 20.71
N THR A 188 8.25 -1.25 20.34
CA THR A 188 8.73 -2.61 20.06
C THR A 188 9.69 -2.60 18.88
N VAL A 189 10.77 -3.38 19.00
CA VAL A 189 11.76 -3.58 17.94
C VAL A 189 11.98 -5.07 17.71
N VAL A 190 11.76 -5.52 16.48
CA VAL A 190 12.10 -6.86 16.02
C VAL A 190 13.34 -6.76 15.15
N THR A 191 14.35 -7.59 15.42
CA THR A 191 15.63 -7.56 14.68
C THR A 191 15.88 -8.92 14.03
N ASN A 192 16.38 -8.90 12.79
CA ASN A 192 16.88 -10.08 12.10
C ASN A 192 18.18 -9.74 11.37
N ASP A 193 19.12 -10.68 11.39
CA ASP A 193 20.45 -10.61 10.76
C ASP A 193 20.49 -11.59 9.59
N ASN A 194 20.24 -12.87 9.87
CA ASN A 194 20.06 -13.88 8.85
C ASN A 194 18.61 -14.40 8.88
N TRP A 195 17.97 -14.45 7.72
CA TRP A 195 16.55 -14.80 7.61
C TRP A 195 16.24 -16.20 8.15
N LYS A 196 17.23 -17.11 8.18
CA LYS A 196 17.08 -18.46 8.73
C LYS A 196 17.21 -18.54 10.26
N ASP A 197 17.68 -17.48 10.93
CA ASP A 197 18.01 -17.55 12.36
C ASP A 197 16.78 -17.77 13.23
N THR A 198 15.67 -17.10 12.92
CA THR A 198 14.49 -17.04 13.79
C THR A 198 13.19 -17.51 13.13
N GLN A 199 13.02 -17.29 11.83
CA GLN A 199 11.73 -17.43 11.14
C GLN A 199 11.83 -18.22 9.83
N GLN A 200 12.78 -19.16 9.73
CA GLN A 200 13.05 -19.87 8.47
C GLN A 200 11.78 -20.48 7.86
N ALA A 201 10.99 -21.21 8.65
CA ALA A 201 9.82 -21.93 8.16
C ALA A 201 8.71 -20.96 7.70
N GLU A 202 8.47 -19.90 8.46
CA GLU A 202 7.49 -18.85 8.17
C GLU A 202 7.88 -18.09 6.89
N ILE A 203 9.16 -17.71 6.77
CA ILE A 203 9.69 -17.02 5.60
C ILE A 203 9.64 -17.92 4.36
N GLU A 204 10.01 -19.20 4.47
CA GLU A 204 9.87 -20.16 3.36
C GLU A 204 8.41 -20.32 2.93
N ALA A 205 7.46 -20.35 3.88
CA ALA A 205 6.03 -20.44 3.59
C ALA A 205 5.49 -19.23 2.83
N THR A 206 6.16 -18.08 2.90
CA THR A 206 5.78 -16.91 2.09
C THR A 206 6.05 -17.09 0.60
N GLY A 207 7.00 -17.97 0.22
CA GLY A 207 7.54 -18.05 -1.14
C GLY A 207 8.44 -16.85 -1.51
N LEU A 208 8.77 -15.98 -0.56
CA LEU A 208 9.60 -14.80 -0.70
C LEU A 208 10.87 -14.91 0.17
N ALA A 209 11.36 -16.13 0.43
CA ALA A 209 12.63 -16.31 1.13
C ALA A 209 13.77 -15.62 0.35
N PRO A 210 14.66 -14.85 1.02
CA PRO A 210 15.90 -14.39 0.42
C PRO A 210 16.73 -15.55 -0.13
N SER A 211 17.52 -15.31 -1.18
CA SER A 211 18.30 -16.37 -1.84
C SER A 211 19.67 -16.59 -1.22
N ASP A 212 20.18 -15.61 -0.48
CA ASP A 212 21.41 -15.74 0.31
C ASP A 212 21.07 -15.87 1.80
N ASP A 213 21.89 -16.61 2.54
CA ASP A 213 21.66 -16.83 3.97
C ASP A 213 22.05 -15.62 4.81
N LEU A 214 22.90 -14.71 4.28
CA LEU A 214 23.34 -13.45 4.92
C LEU A 214 22.38 -12.27 4.65
N GLU A 215 21.18 -12.58 4.17
CA GLU A 215 20.10 -11.61 3.99
C GLU A 215 19.15 -11.67 5.17
N SER A 216 18.61 -10.52 5.57
CA SER A 216 17.69 -10.43 6.70
C SER A 216 16.24 -10.34 6.22
N ALA A 217 15.34 -10.97 6.96
CA ALA A 217 13.91 -10.87 6.73
C ALA A 217 13.12 -11.04 8.03
N ILE A 218 12.00 -10.34 8.11
CA ILE A 218 11.05 -10.40 9.24
C ILE A 218 9.66 -10.65 8.65
N VAL A 219 9.01 -11.71 9.12
CA VAL A 219 7.56 -11.93 8.93
C VAL A 219 6.84 -11.50 10.19
N ALA A 220 5.84 -10.64 10.09
CA ALA A 220 5.09 -10.16 11.25
C ALA A 220 3.62 -9.96 10.91
N THR A 221 2.75 -10.19 11.90
CA THR A 221 1.35 -9.75 11.87
C THR A 221 1.27 -8.43 12.63
N LEU A 222 0.97 -7.36 11.92
CA LEU A 222 1.05 -5.98 12.41
C LEU A 222 -0.34 -5.36 12.47
N GLU A 223 -0.65 -4.68 13.56
CA GLU A 223 -1.88 -3.88 13.67
C GLU A 223 -1.87 -2.70 12.67
N PRO A 224 -3.03 -2.08 12.39
CA PRO A 224 -3.06 -0.80 11.70
C PRO A 224 -2.23 0.25 12.44
N GLY A 225 -1.30 0.91 11.74
CA GLY A 225 -0.33 1.81 12.33
C GLY A 225 0.84 2.15 11.40
N ALA A 226 1.73 3.01 11.89
CA ALA A 226 2.96 3.41 11.21
C ALA A 226 4.15 2.57 11.69
N TYR A 227 4.94 2.07 10.74
CA TYR A 227 6.07 1.18 10.98
C TYR A 227 7.32 1.70 10.30
N THR A 228 8.48 1.40 10.91
CA THR A 228 9.79 1.79 10.38
C THR A 228 10.70 0.58 10.29
N ALA A 229 11.14 0.26 9.08
CA ALA A 229 12.17 -0.71 8.78
C ALA A 229 13.53 -0.01 8.62
N ILE A 230 14.52 -0.36 9.43
CA ILE A 230 15.89 0.16 9.34
C ILE A 230 16.78 -0.94 8.79
N VAL A 231 17.48 -0.64 7.70
CA VAL A 231 18.46 -1.53 7.09
C VAL A 231 19.85 -0.97 7.32
N SER A 232 20.74 -1.82 7.84
CA SER A 232 22.16 -1.51 8.08
C SER A 232 23.04 -2.68 7.69
N GLY A 233 24.34 -2.44 7.50
CA GLY A 233 25.31 -3.52 7.28
C GLY A 233 25.82 -4.07 8.60
N LYS A 234 26.03 -5.40 8.66
CA LYS A 234 26.65 -6.04 9.81
C LYS A 234 27.99 -5.37 10.15
N ASP A 235 28.25 -5.17 11.44
CA ASP A 235 29.47 -4.53 11.94
C ASP A 235 29.74 -3.11 11.38
N ASN A 236 28.68 -2.38 11.02
CA ASN A 236 28.72 -1.06 10.37
C ASN A 236 29.38 -1.07 8.99
N THR A 237 29.28 -2.18 8.26
CA THR A 237 29.60 -2.21 6.83
C THR A 237 28.62 -1.35 6.04
N THR A 238 29.05 -0.95 4.84
CA THR A 238 28.28 -0.11 3.91
C THR A 238 28.20 -0.80 2.57
N GLY A 239 27.14 -0.54 1.81
CA GLY A 239 26.99 -1.08 0.47
C GLY A 239 25.57 -0.91 -0.04
N ILE A 240 25.35 -1.30 -1.29
CA ILE A 240 24.02 -1.22 -1.88
C ILE A 240 23.15 -2.34 -1.31
N ALA A 241 22.02 -1.95 -0.73
CA ALA A 241 20.99 -2.89 -0.28
C ALA A 241 19.62 -2.46 -0.81
N LEU A 242 18.70 -3.42 -0.81
CA LEU A 242 17.32 -3.26 -1.22
C LEU A 242 16.42 -3.60 -0.04
N VAL A 243 15.62 -2.65 0.43
CA VAL A 243 14.53 -2.94 1.39
C VAL A 243 13.26 -3.22 0.62
N GLU A 244 12.47 -4.18 1.08
CA GLU A 244 11.17 -4.50 0.48
C GLU A 244 10.15 -4.79 1.57
N ALA A 245 8.92 -4.34 1.38
CA ALA A 245 7.78 -4.71 2.22
C ALA A 245 6.66 -5.22 1.32
N TYR A 246 6.19 -6.44 1.59
CA TYR A 246 5.11 -7.08 0.84
C TYR A 246 3.91 -7.35 1.72
N ASP A 247 2.74 -7.00 1.19
CA ASP A 247 1.45 -7.45 1.69
C ASP A 247 1.25 -8.95 1.37
N ARG A 248 1.08 -9.77 2.41
CA ARG A 248 0.86 -11.23 2.28
C ARG A 248 -0.60 -11.63 2.23
N ASP A 249 -1.51 -10.74 2.63
CA ASP A 249 -2.94 -11.01 2.62
C ASP A 249 -3.71 -9.96 1.84
N GLN A 250 -3.77 -10.15 0.53
CA GLN A 250 -4.54 -9.28 -0.37
C GLN A 250 -6.06 -9.44 -0.22
N THR A 251 -6.53 -10.37 0.63
CA THR A 251 -7.95 -10.67 0.84
C THR A 251 -8.54 -10.00 2.07
N LEU A 252 -7.69 -9.57 3.01
CA LEU A 252 -8.08 -8.80 4.19
C LEU A 252 -8.18 -7.30 3.90
N GLY A 253 -8.99 -6.61 4.70
CA GLY A 253 -9.33 -5.20 4.54
C GLY A 253 -8.11 -4.27 4.56
N SER A 254 -7.16 -4.53 5.46
CA SER A 254 -6.00 -3.67 5.68
C SER A 254 -5.08 -3.58 4.46
N ILE A 255 -4.35 -2.48 4.29
CA ILE A 255 -3.49 -2.24 3.11
C ILE A 255 -2.21 -1.52 3.50
N LEU A 256 -1.17 -1.62 2.66
CA LEU A 256 -0.05 -0.70 2.69
C LEU A 256 -0.48 0.62 2.02
N ALA A 257 -0.80 1.63 2.82
CA ALA A 257 -1.42 2.87 2.34
C ALA A 257 -0.39 3.87 1.76
N ASN A 258 0.78 3.96 2.38
CA ASN A 258 1.91 4.72 1.88
C ASN A 258 3.18 3.97 2.17
N ILE A 259 4.17 4.22 1.33
CA ILE A 259 5.51 3.77 1.61
C ILE A 259 6.51 4.85 1.26
N SER A 260 7.47 5.00 2.16
CA SER A 260 8.47 6.05 2.15
C SER A 260 9.85 5.43 2.34
N THR A 261 10.88 6.02 1.76
CA THR A 261 12.25 5.63 2.08
C THR A 261 13.14 6.84 2.20
N ARG A 262 13.80 6.95 3.35
CA ARG A 262 14.85 7.93 3.61
C ARG A 262 16.21 7.26 3.48
N GLY A 263 17.14 7.95 2.85
CA GLY A 263 18.51 7.47 2.74
C GLY A 263 19.41 8.45 2.00
N PHE A 264 20.69 8.13 1.94
CA PHE A 264 21.66 8.94 1.21
C PHE A 264 21.49 8.77 -0.30
N VAL A 265 21.19 9.87 -0.99
CA VAL A 265 21.13 9.96 -2.45
C VAL A 265 22.51 10.41 -2.93
N ASP A 266 23.17 9.55 -3.69
CA ASP A 266 24.49 9.80 -4.26
C ASP A 266 24.39 10.09 -5.76
N ALA A 267 25.51 10.45 -6.38
CA ALA A 267 25.58 10.82 -7.79
C ALA A 267 25.62 9.59 -8.73
N GLY A 268 25.38 9.83 -10.02
CA GLY A 268 25.50 8.80 -11.06
C GLY A 268 24.49 7.66 -10.88
N ASP A 269 24.99 6.42 -10.78
CA ASP A 269 24.18 5.20 -10.67
C ASP A 269 23.72 4.90 -9.23
N ASN A 270 24.23 5.63 -8.23
CA ASN A 270 23.98 5.41 -6.78
C ASN A 270 22.82 6.27 -6.24
N VAL A 271 21.87 6.61 -7.10
CA VAL A 271 20.66 7.34 -6.74
C VAL A 271 19.70 6.48 -5.93
N MET A 272 18.70 7.11 -5.30
CA MET A 272 17.62 6.37 -4.64
C MET A 272 16.62 5.91 -5.70
N ILE A 273 16.34 4.61 -5.71
CA ILE A 273 15.43 3.97 -6.67
C ILE A 273 14.32 3.28 -5.88
N GLY A 274 13.13 3.88 -5.88
CA GLY A 274 11.92 3.33 -5.27
C GLY A 274 11.03 2.65 -6.31
N GLY A 275 10.90 1.34 -6.24
CA GLY A 275 9.91 0.57 -6.98
C GLY A 275 8.59 0.45 -6.22
N PHE A 276 7.47 0.45 -6.94
CA PHE A 276 6.16 0.18 -6.37
C PHE A 276 5.26 -0.50 -7.40
N ILE A 277 4.30 -1.30 -6.92
CA ILE A 277 3.29 -1.95 -7.77
C ILE A 277 1.92 -1.37 -7.44
N VAL A 278 1.25 -0.88 -8.49
CA VAL A 278 -0.17 -0.52 -8.46
C VAL A 278 -0.98 -1.77 -8.81
N GLY A 279 -1.98 -2.11 -7.99
CA GLY A 279 -2.97 -3.11 -8.39
C GLY A 279 -4.05 -3.35 -7.32
N PRO A 280 -4.78 -4.48 -7.34
CA PRO A 280 -4.55 -5.69 -8.12
C PRO A 280 -4.69 -5.52 -9.64
N THR A 281 -4.23 -6.50 -10.44
CA THR A 281 -4.40 -6.49 -11.90
C THR A 281 -5.88 -6.42 -12.28
N ASP A 282 -6.20 -5.81 -13.42
CA ASP A 282 -7.57 -5.65 -13.92
C ASP A 282 -8.50 -4.77 -13.06
N THR A 283 -7.92 -3.94 -12.19
CA THR A 283 -8.60 -2.81 -11.55
C THR A 283 -8.48 -1.53 -12.41
N GLY A 284 -9.23 -0.48 -12.06
CA GLY A 284 -9.20 0.81 -12.77
C GLY A 284 -7.84 1.53 -12.69
N LEU A 285 -7.82 2.83 -12.96
CA LEU A 285 -6.60 3.64 -12.83
C LEU A 285 -6.46 4.18 -11.40
N ALA A 286 -5.24 4.27 -10.88
CA ALA A 286 -4.93 4.85 -9.57
C ALA A 286 -4.31 6.22 -9.69
N ASP A 287 -4.81 7.20 -8.94
CA ASP A 287 -4.14 8.48 -8.78
C ASP A 287 -3.06 8.35 -7.69
N VAL A 288 -1.80 8.51 -8.11
CA VAL A 288 -0.62 8.34 -7.27
C VAL A 288 0.13 9.65 -7.16
N LEU A 289 0.41 10.09 -5.94
CA LEU A 289 1.31 11.20 -5.64
C LEU A 289 2.67 10.63 -5.21
N ILE A 290 3.72 11.02 -5.92
CA ILE A 290 5.12 10.70 -5.60
C ILE A 290 5.80 11.98 -5.17
N ARG A 291 6.50 11.98 -4.04
CA ARG A 291 7.24 13.16 -3.52
C ARG A 291 8.72 12.86 -3.33
N GLY A 292 9.55 13.83 -3.67
CA GLY A 292 10.99 13.86 -3.47
C GLY A 292 11.29 14.96 -2.46
N ILE A 293 11.45 14.57 -1.20
CA ILE A 293 11.64 15.47 -0.07
C ILE A 293 13.13 15.56 0.26
N GLY A 294 13.61 16.78 0.46
CA GLY A 294 15.02 17.07 0.62
C GLY A 294 15.24 18.20 1.62
N PRO A 295 15.14 19.48 1.20
CA PRO A 295 15.34 20.64 2.08
C PRO A 295 14.55 20.59 3.39
N SER A 296 13.28 20.14 3.36
CA SER A 296 12.43 20.10 4.56
C SER A 296 12.96 19.15 5.64
N LEU A 297 13.81 18.18 5.29
CA LEU A 297 14.44 17.26 6.26
C LEU A 297 15.37 17.99 7.24
N GLY A 298 15.90 19.16 6.88
CA GLY A 298 16.71 19.98 7.78
C GLY A 298 15.95 20.41 9.04
N ALA A 299 14.63 20.62 8.93
CA ALA A 299 13.77 20.94 10.08
C ALA A 299 13.65 19.77 11.07
N PHE A 300 13.91 18.54 10.62
CA PHE A 300 13.91 17.32 11.42
C PHE A 300 15.30 16.92 11.91
N GLY A 301 16.29 17.82 11.79
CA GLY A 301 17.64 17.62 12.32
C GLY A 301 18.59 16.84 11.41
N ILE A 302 18.20 16.58 10.16
CA ILE A 302 19.10 15.98 9.16
C ILE A 302 20.16 17.01 8.76
N ALA A 303 21.44 16.66 8.96
CA ALA A 303 22.53 17.62 8.82
C ALA A 303 22.86 17.96 7.36
N ASN A 304 22.69 17.02 6.43
CA ASN A 304 23.01 17.16 5.02
C ASN A 304 21.85 16.73 4.12
N PRO A 305 20.73 17.48 4.10
CA PRO A 305 19.60 17.18 3.22
C PRO A 305 19.99 17.35 1.75
N LEU A 306 19.40 16.56 0.86
CA LEU A 306 19.48 16.77 -0.58
C LEU A 306 18.78 18.08 -0.92
N LEU A 307 19.52 19.12 -1.28
CA LEU A 307 18.99 20.49 -1.34
C LEU A 307 18.12 20.78 -2.57
N ASP A 308 18.24 19.98 -3.62
CA ASP A 308 17.57 20.19 -4.91
C ASP A 308 17.19 18.81 -5.51
N PRO A 309 16.14 18.16 -4.96
CA PRO A 309 15.69 16.85 -5.39
C PRO A 309 14.95 16.86 -6.74
N LEU A 310 15.44 16.11 -7.71
CA LEU A 310 14.77 15.80 -8.98
C LEU A 310 14.16 14.40 -8.94
N LEU A 311 12.87 14.30 -9.26
CA LEU A 311 12.14 13.04 -9.41
C LEU A 311 11.98 12.65 -10.88
N GLU A 312 12.13 11.35 -11.16
CA GLU A 312 11.79 10.71 -12.43
C GLU A 312 10.85 9.53 -12.16
N LEU A 313 9.79 9.40 -12.96
CA LEU A 313 8.88 8.25 -12.92
C LEU A 313 9.03 7.43 -14.19
N HIS A 314 9.19 6.13 -14.07
CA HIS A 314 9.37 5.19 -15.17
C HIS A 314 8.33 4.06 -15.14
N ASP A 315 7.98 3.56 -16.33
CA ASP A 315 7.16 2.36 -16.50
C ASP A 315 7.97 1.07 -16.28
N SER A 316 7.29 -0.09 -16.38
CA SER A 316 7.89 -1.41 -16.23
C SER A 316 8.95 -1.75 -17.29
N ASN A 317 9.00 -1.01 -18.40
CA ASN A 317 10.00 -1.16 -19.46
C ASN A 317 11.21 -0.23 -19.25
N GLY A 318 11.20 0.58 -18.20
CA GLY A 318 12.22 1.59 -17.90
C GLY A 318 12.04 2.90 -18.68
N ALA A 319 10.95 3.06 -19.44
CA ALA A 319 10.69 4.30 -20.16
C ALA A 319 10.25 5.38 -19.18
N THR A 320 10.88 6.56 -19.24
CA THR A 320 10.48 7.72 -18.45
C THR A 320 9.08 8.18 -18.87
N LEU A 321 8.16 8.16 -17.91
CA LEU A 321 6.80 8.68 -18.06
C LEU A 321 6.78 10.19 -17.84
N THR A 322 7.43 10.66 -16.77
CA THR A 322 7.50 12.08 -16.44
C THR A 322 8.65 12.37 -15.47
N THR A 323 9.01 13.64 -15.34
CA THR A 323 10.05 14.14 -14.43
C THR A 323 9.57 15.44 -13.79
N ASN A 324 9.93 15.68 -12.53
CA ASN A 324 9.65 16.94 -11.86
C ASN A 324 10.82 17.35 -10.96
N ASP A 325 11.19 18.62 -11.05
CA ASP A 325 12.26 19.23 -10.27
C ASP A 325 11.67 20.01 -9.10
N ASN A 326 10.80 20.99 -9.39
CA ASN A 326 10.06 21.72 -8.37
C ASN A 326 8.57 21.41 -8.50
N TRP A 327 7.93 21.03 -7.39
CA TRP A 327 6.54 20.56 -7.38
C TRP A 327 5.55 21.61 -7.90
N LYS A 328 5.90 22.90 -7.80
CA LYS A 328 5.09 24.01 -8.30
C LYS A 328 5.21 24.26 -9.81
N ASP A 329 6.19 23.65 -10.49
CA ASP A 329 6.48 23.97 -11.89
C ASP A 329 5.36 23.54 -12.84
N THR A 330 4.75 22.38 -12.59
CA THR A 330 3.84 21.72 -13.54
C THR A 330 2.45 21.43 -12.98
N GLN A 331 2.34 21.09 -11.69
CA GLN A 331 1.11 20.51 -11.11
C GLN A 331 0.72 21.14 -9.77
N GLN A 332 1.09 22.41 -9.54
CA GLN A 332 0.90 23.08 -8.24
C GLN A 332 -0.54 22.95 -7.72
N THR A 333 -1.53 23.30 -8.56
CA THR A 333 -2.93 23.37 -8.13
C THR A 333 -3.48 21.98 -7.80
N GLU A 334 -3.14 20.99 -8.63
CA GLU A 334 -3.58 19.61 -8.44
C GLU A 334 -2.92 18.97 -7.22
N ILE A 335 -1.63 19.23 -7.00
CA ILE A 335 -0.90 18.73 -5.83
C ILE A 335 -1.41 19.40 -4.54
N GLU A 336 -1.66 20.71 -4.54
CA GLU A 336 -2.28 21.40 -3.40
C GLU A 336 -3.66 20.82 -3.06
N ALA A 337 -4.44 20.44 -4.07
CA ALA A 337 -5.76 19.82 -3.89
C ALA A 337 -5.70 18.43 -3.23
N THR A 338 -4.56 17.74 -3.28
CA THR A 338 -4.38 16.46 -2.55
C THR A 338 -4.28 16.63 -1.04
N GLY A 339 -4.00 17.86 -0.55
CA GLY A 339 -3.70 18.10 0.86
C GLY A 339 -2.31 17.63 1.30
N LEU A 340 -1.50 17.09 0.40
CA LEU A 340 -0.16 16.54 0.65
C LEU A 340 0.96 17.26 -0.14
N PRO A 341 0.95 18.59 -0.36
CA PRO A 341 2.03 19.24 -1.09
C PRO A 341 3.36 19.13 -0.31
N PRO A 342 4.52 19.05 -1.00
CA PRO A 342 5.80 19.34 -0.38
C PRO A 342 5.82 20.74 0.25
N THR A 343 6.64 20.92 1.28
CA THR A 343 6.66 22.16 2.07
C THR A 343 7.72 23.16 1.63
N ASP A 344 8.77 22.68 0.98
CA ASP A 344 9.79 23.53 0.35
C ASP A 344 9.53 23.63 -1.17
N ASP A 345 9.79 24.79 -1.75
CA ASP A 345 9.52 25.03 -3.18
C ASP A 345 10.54 24.32 -4.08
N ASN A 346 11.71 23.94 -3.57
CA ASN A 346 12.71 23.15 -4.31
C ASN A 346 12.47 21.64 -4.21
N GLU A 347 11.39 21.19 -3.55
CA GLU A 347 11.06 19.77 -3.50
C GLU A 347 10.33 19.33 -4.76
N SER A 348 10.53 18.09 -5.20
CA SER A 348 9.86 17.55 -6.37
C SER A 348 8.60 16.80 -5.99
N ALA A 349 7.60 16.85 -6.87
CA ALA A 349 6.45 15.95 -6.80
C ALA A 349 5.85 15.67 -8.16
N ILE A 350 5.36 14.44 -8.33
CA ILE A 350 4.67 13.96 -9.52
C ILE A 350 3.31 13.43 -9.09
N LEU A 351 2.24 14.02 -9.62
CA LEU A 351 0.89 13.49 -9.49
C LEU A 351 0.52 12.78 -10.80
N GLN A 352 0.27 11.47 -10.75
CA GLN A 352 0.06 10.70 -11.97
C GLN A 352 -1.02 9.63 -11.79
N THR A 353 -1.92 9.56 -12.77
CA THR A 353 -2.88 8.47 -12.93
C THR A 353 -2.21 7.26 -13.60
N LEU A 354 -2.15 6.12 -12.91
CA LEU A 354 -1.40 4.92 -13.29
C LEU A 354 -2.32 3.72 -13.44
N ALA A 355 -2.12 2.93 -14.50
CA ALA A 355 -2.75 1.61 -14.62
C ALA A 355 -2.07 0.59 -13.68
N PRO A 356 -2.72 -0.53 -13.33
CA PRO A 356 -2.07 -1.61 -12.59
C PRO A 356 -0.78 -2.07 -13.28
N GLY A 357 0.30 -2.18 -12.52
CA GLY A 357 1.63 -2.46 -13.06
C GLY A 357 2.75 -2.08 -12.10
N ALA A 358 3.98 -2.42 -12.48
CA ALA A 358 5.18 -2.05 -11.76
C ALA A 358 5.75 -0.72 -12.30
N TYR A 359 6.14 0.15 -11.38
CA TYR A 359 6.69 1.47 -11.67
C TYR A 359 7.95 1.72 -10.84
N THR A 360 8.79 2.63 -11.32
CA THR A 360 10.01 3.04 -10.63
C THR A 360 10.04 4.57 -10.50
N ALA A 361 10.15 5.05 -9.28
CA ALA A 361 10.52 6.43 -8.96
C ALA A 361 12.02 6.51 -8.69
N ILE A 362 12.71 7.40 -9.39
CA ILE A 362 14.13 7.69 -9.17
C ILE A 362 14.24 9.08 -8.56
N LEU A 363 14.89 9.19 -7.41
CA LEU A 363 15.22 10.45 -6.77
C LEU A 363 16.72 10.70 -6.86
N ARG A 364 17.09 11.84 -7.45
CA ARG A 364 18.47 12.29 -7.61
C ARG A 364 18.61 13.76 -7.26
N GLY A 365 19.83 14.22 -7.02
CA GLY A 365 20.10 15.65 -6.93
C GLY A 365 20.27 16.29 -8.31
N VAL A 366 19.72 17.49 -8.50
CA VAL A 366 20.01 18.31 -9.67
C VAL A 366 21.53 18.55 -9.75
N ASN A 367 22.08 18.47 -10.97
CA ASN A 367 23.52 18.59 -11.25
C ASN A 367 24.41 17.62 -10.42
N ASP A 368 23.92 16.40 -10.16
CA ASP A 368 24.63 15.37 -9.39
C ASP A 368 24.99 15.82 -7.96
N THR A 369 24.17 16.70 -7.36
CA THR A 369 24.26 16.99 -5.94
C THR A 369 23.87 15.76 -5.11
N THR A 370 24.40 15.68 -3.89
CA THR A 370 24.21 14.53 -3.00
C THR A 370 23.74 14.99 -1.63
N GLY A 371 23.07 14.09 -0.91
CA GLY A 371 22.51 14.39 0.41
C GLY A 371 21.47 13.37 0.80
N VAL A 372 20.92 13.50 2.00
CA VAL A 372 19.82 12.67 2.46
C VAL A 372 18.53 13.13 1.78
N GLY A 373 17.90 12.21 1.04
CA GLY A 373 16.59 12.42 0.43
C GLY A 373 15.56 11.46 0.99
N LEU A 374 14.29 11.74 0.70
CA LEU A 374 13.15 10.93 1.05
C LEU A 374 12.22 10.81 -0.17
N VAL A 375 11.97 9.58 -0.63
CA VAL A 375 10.92 9.29 -1.60
C VAL A 375 9.68 8.82 -0.86
N GLU A 376 8.51 9.36 -1.22
CA GLU A 376 7.23 8.91 -0.71
C GLU A 376 6.27 8.63 -1.86
N VAL A 377 5.50 7.54 -1.75
CA VAL A 377 4.46 7.18 -2.72
C VAL A 377 3.13 7.04 -1.98
N TYR A 378 2.14 7.80 -2.41
CA TYR A 378 0.78 7.82 -1.88
C TYR A 378 -0.20 7.40 -2.95
N ASN A 379 -1.09 6.46 -2.60
CA ASN A 379 -2.29 6.22 -3.40
C ASN A 379 -3.45 7.05 -2.85
N LEU A 380 -3.90 8.02 -3.64
CA LEU A 380 -4.85 9.03 -3.19
C LEU A 380 -6.27 8.50 -2.95
N ALA A 381 -6.60 7.30 -3.47
CA ALA A 381 -7.86 6.64 -3.16
C ALA A 381 -7.94 6.13 -1.70
N ASN A 382 -6.79 6.02 -1.02
CA ASN A 382 -6.67 5.47 0.32
C ASN A 382 -6.00 6.42 1.34
N THR A 383 -5.71 7.66 0.95
CA THR A 383 -5.20 8.68 1.88
C THR A 383 -6.37 9.42 2.52
N LEU A 384 -6.58 9.20 3.82
CA LEU A 384 -7.34 10.10 4.69
C LEU A 384 -6.55 10.40 5.96
#